data_AF-A0A699XLK0-F1
#
_entry.id   AF-A0A699XLK0-F1
#
_cell.length_a   1.000
_cell.length_b   1.000
_cell.length_c   1.000
_cell.angle_alpha   90.00
_cell.angle_beta   90.00
_cell.angle_gamma   90.00
#
_symmetry.space_group_name_H-M   'P 1'
#
loop_
_entity.id
_entity.type
_entity.pdbx_description
1 polymer ?
#
loop_
_entity_poly.entity_id
_entity_poly.type
_entity_poly.pdbx_seq_one_letter_code
_entity_poly.pdbx_strand_id
1 'polypeptide(L)' 'LAAAQDQSLRVAADLQNVRRRAEQDVEKAHKFALEKFAGDLLPIVDSLERGLDLSNPDDESIRPMREGIELTLKMFADT' A
#
# COMPACT_ATOMS: atom_id res chain seq x y z
N LEU A 1 18.60 19.82 -44.93
CA LEU A 1 17.15 19.58 -44.79
C LEU A 1 16.85 18.18 -44.23
N ALA A 2 17.29 17.10 -44.88
CA ALA A 2 17.05 15.73 -44.40
C ALA A 2 17.57 15.44 -42.97
N ALA A 3 18.80 15.88 -42.64
CA ALA A 3 19.37 15.68 -41.29
C ALA A 3 18.58 16.42 -40.18
N ALA A 4 18.05 17.62 -40.48
CA ALA A 4 17.23 18.38 -39.54
C ALA A 4 15.84 17.74 -39.33
N GLN A 5 15.27 17.14 -40.39
CA GLN A 5 14.01 16.39 -40.31
C GLN A 5 14.18 15.09 -39.52
N ASP A 6 15.25 14.32 -39.75
CA ASP A 6 15.58 13.11 -38.97
C ASP A 6 15.78 13.47 -37.49
N GLN A 7 16.52 14.55 -37.22
CA GLN A 7 16.73 15.01 -35.85
C GLN A 7 15.42 15.44 -35.18
N SER A 8 14.54 16.15 -35.89
CA SER A 8 13.22 16.53 -35.37
C SER A 8 12.34 15.32 -35.05
N LEU A 9 12.32 14.30 -35.93
CA LEU A 9 11.58 13.06 -35.71
C LEU A 9 12.11 12.27 -34.50
N ARG A 10 13.44 12.20 -34.33
CA ARG A 10 14.04 11.57 -33.14
C ARG A 10 13.67 12.29 -31.87
N VAL A 11 13.77 13.62 -31.84
CA VAL A 11 13.39 14.42 -30.68
C VAL A 11 11.91 14.22 -30.34
N ALA A 12 11.02 14.18 -31.34
CA ALA A 12 9.60 13.90 -31.13
C ALA A 12 9.37 12.50 -30.54
N ALA A 13 10.09 11.49 -31.02
CA ALA A 13 10.02 10.13 -30.48
C ALA A 13 10.55 10.04 -29.04
N ASP A 14 11.65 10.73 -28.73
CA ASP A 14 12.21 10.80 -27.38
C ASP A 14 11.23 11.47 -26.40
N LEU A 15 10.60 12.57 -26.82
CA LEU A 15 9.55 13.24 -26.03
C LEU A 15 8.36 12.30 -25.77
N GLN A 16 7.92 11.54 -26.78
CA GLN A 16 6.84 10.58 -26.61
C GLN A 16 7.22 9.44 -25.65
N ASN A 17 8.46 8.96 -25.70
CA ASN A 17 8.98 7.95 -24.77
C ASN A 17 9.03 8.47 -23.33
N VAL A 18 9.53 9.70 -23.13
CA VAL A 18 9.57 10.34 -21.81
C VAL A 18 8.15 10.53 -21.25
N ARG A 19 7.21 11.02 -22.08
CA ARG A 19 5.82 11.18 -21.67
C ARG A 19 5.20 9.85 -21.21
N ARG A 20 5.35 8.79 -22.01
CA ARG A 20 4.83 7.45 -21.67
C ARG A 20 5.43 6.92 -20.36
N ARG A 21 6.73 7.15 -20.13
CA ARG A 21 7.39 6.75 -18.89
C ARG A 21 6.85 7.53 -17.70
N ALA A 22 6.68 8.85 -17.83
CA ALA A 22 6.13 9.67 -16.77
C ALA A 22 4.70 9.26 -16.40
N GLU A 23 3.86 8.94 -17.40
CA GLU A 23 2.51 8.40 -17.18
C GLU A 23 2.55 7.08 -16.38
N GLN A 24 3.45 6.16 -16.72
CA GLN A 24 3.64 4.91 -15.98
C GLN A 24 4.16 5.10 -14.55
N ASP A 25 5.07 6.05 -14.34
CA ASP A 25 5.63 6.33 -13.01
C ASP A 25 4.56 6.95 -12.09
N VAL A 26 3.72 7.83 -12.64
CA VAL A 26 2.55 8.39 -11.92
C VAL A 26 1.56 7.28 -11.57
N GLU A 27 1.21 6.41 -12.53
CA GLU A 27 0.31 5.29 -12.27
C GLU A 27 0.85 4.35 -11.17
N LYS A 28 2.14 4.02 -11.21
CA LYS A 28 2.80 3.24 -10.16
C LYS A 28 2.79 3.95 -8.82
N ALA A 29 3.11 5.25 -8.79
CA ALA A 29 3.09 6.03 -7.56
C ALA A 29 1.70 6.03 -6.92
N HIS A 30 0.63 6.16 -7.71
CA HIS A 30 -0.74 6.03 -7.22
C HIS A 30 -1.05 4.63 -6.72
N LYS A 31 -0.66 3.59 -7.47
CA LYS A 31 -0.93 2.20 -7.12
C LYS A 31 -0.26 1.76 -5.82
N PHE A 32 0.97 2.23 -5.57
CA PHE A 32 1.80 1.82 -4.44
C PHE A 32 2.00 2.91 -3.39
N ALA A 33 1.20 3.99 -3.44
CA ALA A 33 1.31 5.13 -2.52
C ALA A 33 1.25 4.73 -1.04
N LEU A 34 0.46 3.71 -0.73
CA LEU A 34 0.20 3.27 0.65
C LEU A 34 0.95 1.99 1.03
N GLU A 35 1.76 1.41 0.15
CA GLU A 35 2.40 0.11 0.38
C GLU A 35 3.25 0.11 1.66
N LYS A 36 4.13 1.11 1.80
CA LYS A 36 4.97 1.26 3.00
C LYS A 36 4.12 1.50 4.26
N PHE A 37 3.13 2.39 4.15
CA PHE A 37 2.28 2.73 5.29
C PHE A 37 1.49 1.52 5.79
N ALA A 38 0.87 0.76 4.88
CA ALA A 38 0.17 -0.48 5.22
C ALA A 38 1.15 -1.53 5.80
N GLY A 39 2.35 -1.64 5.24
CA GLY A 39 3.41 -2.50 5.77
C GLY A 39 3.81 -2.16 7.20
N ASP A 40 3.92 -0.87 7.53
CA ASP A 40 4.26 -0.40 8.88
C ASP A 40 3.14 -0.67 9.92
N LEU A 41 1.90 -0.93 9.48
CA LEU A 41 0.78 -1.30 10.35
C LEU A 41 0.72 -2.80 10.67
N LEU A 42 1.35 -3.67 9.87
CA LEU A 42 1.32 -5.12 10.08
C LEU A 42 1.83 -5.54 11.47
N PRO A 43 2.97 -5.01 11.99
CA PRO A 43 3.43 -5.40 13.32
C PRO A 43 2.45 -5.04 14.46
N ILE A 44 1.59 -4.04 14.25
CA ILE A 44 0.55 -3.66 15.21
C ILE A 44 -0.55 -4.72 15.23
N VAL A 45 -1.02 -5.14 14.04
CA VAL A 45 -1.99 -6.22 13.87
C VAL A 45 -1.46 -7.52 14.47
N ASP A 46 -0.24 -7.91 14.10
CA ASP A 46 0.44 -9.10 14.63
C ASP A 46 0.51 -9.08 16.17
N SER A 47 0.77 -7.91 16.76
CA SER A 47 0.85 -7.76 18.22
C SER A 47 -0.53 -7.90 18.89
N LEU A 48 -1.58 -7.39 18.27
CA LEU A 48 -2.96 -7.51 18.77
C LEU A 48 -3.46 -8.95 18.68
N GLU A 49 -3.23 -9.62 17.55
CA GLU A 49 -3.54 -11.05 17.36
C GLU A 49 -2.80 -11.91 18.38
N ARG A 50 -1.50 -11.67 18.56
CA ARG A 50 -0.70 -12.37 19.57
C ARG A 50 -1.21 -12.14 21.00
N GLY A 51 -1.71 -10.95 21.29
CA GLY A 51 -2.34 -10.64 22.58
C GLY A 51 -3.60 -11.47 22.82
N LEU A 52 -4.42 -11.66 21.79
CA LEU A 52 -5.59 -12.54 21.85
C LEU A 52 -5.18 -14.00 22.06
N ASP A 53 -4.18 -14.49 21.32
CA ASP A 53 -3.71 -15.89 21.41
C ASP A 53 -3.14 -16.25 22.79
N LEU A 54 -2.43 -15.31 23.42
CA LEU A 54 -1.81 -15.52 24.74
C LEU A 54 -2.79 -15.36 25.91
N SER A 55 -3.96 -14.79 25.68
CA SER A 55 -4.96 -14.57 26.72
C SER A 55 -5.94 -15.73 26.83
N ASN A 56 -6.47 -15.98 28.04
CA ASN A 56 -7.41 -17.07 28.27
C ASN A 56 -8.81 -16.70 27.74
N PRO A 57 -9.37 -17.39 26.73
CA PRO A 57 -10.69 -17.09 26.19
C PRO A 57 -11.84 -17.34 27.20
N ASP A 58 -11.61 -18.19 28.19
CA ASP A 58 -12.61 -18.56 29.20
C ASP A 58 -12.59 -17.63 30.42
N ASP A 59 -11.65 -16.67 30.49
CA ASP A 59 -11.59 -15.70 31.58
C ASP A 59 -12.59 -14.55 31.36
N GLU A 60 -13.69 -14.62 32.11
CA GLU A 60 -14.77 -13.62 32.12
C GLU A 60 -14.29 -12.20 32.42
N SER A 61 -13.22 -12.03 33.19
CA SER A 61 -12.72 -10.70 33.58
C SER A 61 -12.10 -9.93 32.42
N ILE A 62 -11.62 -10.64 31.39
CA ILE A 62 -10.97 -10.04 30.21
C ILE A 62 -11.82 -10.16 28.94
N ARG A 63 -12.96 -10.84 28.99
CA ARG A 63 -13.86 -11.00 27.82
C ARG A 63 -14.21 -9.67 27.13
N PRO A 64 -14.61 -8.59 27.83
CA PRO A 64 -14.91 -7.32 27.16
C PRO A 64 -13.71 -6.71 26.43
N MET A 65 -12.50 -6.89 26.96
CA MET A 65 -11.27 -6.44 26.31
C MET A 65 -11.00 -7.26 25.04
N ARG A 66 -11.13 -8.58 25.10
CA ARG A 66 -10.95 -9.47 23.93
C ARG A 66 -11.92 -9.11 22.80
N GLU A 67 -13.20 -8.94 23.11
CA GLU A 67 -14.23 -8.54 22.14
C GLU A 67 -13.88 -7.20 21.46
N GLY A 68 -13.36 -6.23 22.23
CA GLY A 68 -12.91 -4.95 21.69
C GLY A 68 -11.72 -5.05 20.74
N ILE A 69 -10.74 -5.91 21.07
CA ILE A 69 -9.58 -6.17 20.18
C ILE A 69 -10.04 -6.89 18.91
N GLU A 70 -10.90 -7.90 19.02
CA GLU A 70 -11.47 -8.62 17.87
C GLU A 70 -12.27 -7.69 16.94
N LEU A 71 -13.08 -6.78 17.50
CA LEU A 71 -13.79 -5.78 16.71
C LEU A 71 -12.84 -4.81 16.01
N THR A 72 -11.77 -4.40 16.69
CA THR A 72 -10.74 -3.50 16.13
C THR A 72 -10.00 -4.15 14.96
N LEU A 73 -9.60 -5.42 15.12
CA LEU A 73 -8.98 -6.22 14.06
C LEU A 73 -9.92 -6.40 12.86
N LYS A 74 -11.21 -6.65 13.13
CA LYS A 74 -12.23 -6.71 12.07
C LYS A 74 -12.37 -5.39 11.32
N MET A 75 -12.46 -4.27 12.03
CA MET A 75 -12.53 -2.93 11.41
C MET A 75 -11.30 -2.65 10.56
N PHE A 76 -10.11 -3.05 11.02
CA PHE A 76 -8.87 -2.89 10.25
C PHE A 76 -8.88 -3.74 8.98
N ALA A 77 -9.34 -4.99 9.04
CA ALA A 77 -9.41 -5.89 7.88
C ALA A 77 -10.47 -5.48 6.85
N ASP A 78 -11.54 -4.82 7.30
CA ASP A 78 -12.61 -4.30 6.44
C ASP A 78 -12.26 -2.94 5.79
N THR A 79 -11.10 -2.34 6.12
CA THR A 79 -10.62 -1.04 5.58
C THR A 79 -9.97 -1.21 4.22
#